data_AF-A0A380FC71-F1
#
_entry.id   AF-A0A380FC71-F1
#
_cell.length_a   1.000
_cell.length_b   1.000
_cell.length_c   1.000
_cell.angle_alpha   90.00
_cell.angle_beta   90.00
_cell.angle_gamma   90.00
#
_symmetry.space_group_name_H-M   'P 1'
#
loop_
_entity.id
_entity.type
_entity.pdbx_description
1 polymer ?
#
loop_
_entity_poly.entity_id
_entity_poly.type
_entity_poly.pdbx_seq_one_letter_code
_entity_poly.pdbx_strand_id
1 'polypeptide(L)'
;MITLYNTLTRQKETFKPIEPGKVKMYVCGPTVYNYIHIGNARPAINYDVVRRYFEYQGYEVIYVSNFTDVDDKLIKRSQELNEPVPDIADRYIKAFHEDVGALNVKQATSNPRVMNHMDDIIQFIKELVDEGYAYESGGDVYFRTRKFEGYGKIKSSVIK
;
A
#
# COMPACT_ATOMS: atom_id res chain seq x y z
N MET A 1 -19.52 -2.16 19.62
CA MET A 1 -19.59 -1.37 18.36
C MET A 1 -18.20 -0.81 18.10
N ILE A 2 -17.62 -1.09 16.94
CA ILE A 2 -16.26 -0.64 16.60
C ILE A 2 -16.33 0.77 16.01
N THR A 3 -15.44 1.64 16.45
CA THR A 3 -15.35 3.04 15.98
C THR A 3 -13.92 3.34 15.56
N LEU A 4 -13.74 3.91 14.36
CA LEU A 4 -12.43 4.26 13.81
C LEU A 4 -12.36 5.77 13.55
N TYR A 5 -11.16 6.35 13.66
CA TYR A 5 -10.94 7.71 13.20
C TYR A 5 -10.82 7.72 11.68
N ASN A 6 -11.73 8.40 10.99
CA ASN A 6 -11.74 8.50 9.55
C ASN A 6 -11.02 9.79 9.12
N THR A 7 -9.86 9.66 8.48
CA THR A 7 -9.06 10.82 8.03
C THR A 7 -9.83 11.71 7.02
N LEU A 8 -10.75 11.15 6.25
CA LEU A 8 -11.56 11.91 5.28
C LEU A 8 -12.50 12.92 5.97
N THR A 9 -13.11 12.52 7.09
CA THR A 9 -14.10 13.33 7.82
C THR A 9 -13.53 13.94 9.10
N ARG A 10 -12.31 13.53 9.49
CA ARG A 10 -11.57 13.98 10.68
C ARG A 10 -12.29 13.73 12.00
N GLN A 11 -13.14 12.72 12.04
CA GLN A 11 -13.92 12.34 13.20
C GLN A 11 -13.90 10.83 13.43
N LYS A 12 -14.31 10.43 14.63
CA LYS A 12 -14.55 9.03 14.96
C LYS A 12 -15.90 8.60 14.39
N GLU A 13 -15.92 7.55 13.59
CA GLU A 13 -17.12 7.03 12.93
C GLU A 13 -17.32 5.57 13.26
N THR A 14 -18.57 5.17 13.43
CA THR A 14 -18.94 3.76 13.58
C THR A 14 -18.52 3.00 12.33
N PHE A 15 -17.69 1.98 12.50
CA PHE A 15 -17.35 1.07 11.43
C PHE A 15 -18.60 0.31 10.96
N LYS A 16 -18.88 0.38 9.66
CA LYS A 16 -19.93 -0.39 8.99
C LYS A 16 -19.26 -1.13 7.82
N PRO A 17 -19.26 -2.46 7.81
CA PRO A 17 -18.65 -3.20 6.71
C PRO A 17 -19.47 -3.01 5.42
N ILE A 18 -18.81 -3.08 4.27
CA ILE A 18 -19.48 -3.07 2.95
C ILE A 18 -20.30 -4.35 2.79
N GLU A 19 -19.75 -5.48 3.22
CA GLU A 19 -20.40 -6.79 3.23
C GLU A 19 -20.54 -7.27 4.69
N PRO A 20 -21.74 -7.65 5.17
CA PRO A 20 -21.94 -8.06 6.55
C PRO A 20 -20.94 -9.14 6.99
N GLY A 21 -20.29 -8.93 8.13
CA GLY A 21 -19.31 -9.86 8.70
C GLY A 21 -17.92 -9.86 8.04
N LYS A 22 -17.69 -9.08 6.98
CA LYS A 22 -16.39 -9.03 6.28
C LYS A 22 -15.72 -7.66 6.33
N VAL A 23 -14.41 -7.65 6.52
CA VAL A 23 -13.57 -6.45 6.48
C VAL A 23 -12.54 -6.61 5.36
N LYS A 24 -12.55 -5.70 4.39
CA LYS A 24 -11.51 -5.60 3.36
C LYS A 24 -10.57 -4.46 3.75
N MET A 25 -9.31 -4.78 4.04
CA MET A 25 -8.31 -3.83 4.52
C MET A 25 -7.12 -3.82 3.57
N TYR A 26 -6.74 -2.63 3.09
CA TYR A 26 -5.51 -2.40 2.36
C TYR A 26 -4.60 -1.47 3.16
N VAL A 27 -3.33 -1.86 3.33
CA VAL A 27 -2.30 -1.02 3.96
C VAL A 27 -1.09 -1.00 3.04
N CYS A 28 -0.55 0.17 2.73
CA CYS A 28 0.65 0.28 1.91
C CYS A 28 1.82 -0.45 2.60
N GLY A 29 2.44 -1.39 1.90
CA GLY A 29 3.63 -2.08 2.40
C GLY A 29 4.93 -1.38 2.00
N PRO A 30 6.09 -2.02 2.24
CA PRO A 30 7.39 -1.38 2.09
C PRO A 30 7.90 -1.39 0.65
N THR A 31 8.81 -0.45 0.36
CA THR A 31 9.74 -0.57 -0.77
C THR A 31 10.89 -1.50 -0.38
N VAL A 32 11.07 -2.60 -1.13
CA VAL A 32 11.93 -3.73 -0.71
C VAL A 32 13.37 -3.60 -1.24
N TYR A 33 14.03 -2.50 -0.88
CA TYR A 33 15.43 -2.21 -1.28
C TYR A 33 16.44 -2.36 -0.13
N ASN A 34 15.96 -2.50 1.12
CA ASN A 34 16.80 -2.67 2.31
C ASN A 34 16.01 -3.33 3.46
N TYR A 35 16.70 -3.67 4.56
CA TYR A 35 16.09 -4.09 5.83
C TYR A 35 15.16 -3.02 6.39
N ILE A 36 14.13 -3.45 7.11
CA ILE A 36 13.21 -2.51 7.76
C ILE A 36 13.84 -1.84 8.97
N HIS A 37 13.46 -0.58 9.20
CA HIS A 37 13.75 0.12 10.44
C HIS A 37 12.50 0.19 11.33
N ILE A 38 12.65 0.66 12.58
CA ILE A 38 11.53 0.82 13.54
C ILE A 38 10.33 1.59 12.96
N GLY A 39 10.59 2.59 12.11
CA GLY A 39 9.55 3.34 11.42
C GLY A 39 8.66 2.50 10.48
N ASN A 40 9.16 1.40 9.90
CA ASN A 40 8.37 0.48 9.09
C ASN A 40 7.74 -0.63 9.96
N ALA A 41 8.41 -1.03 11.04
CA ALA A 41 7.87 -2.02 11.98
C ALA A 41 6.60 -1.51 12.68
N ARG A 42 6.59 -0.23 13.09
CA ARG A 42 5.44 0.39 13.78
C ARG A 42 4.11 0.27 13.01
N PRO A 43 3.99 0.68 11.73
CA PRO A 43 2.75 0.49 10.99
C PRO A 43 2.40 -0.98 10.79
N ALA A 44 3.37 -1.87 10.53
CA ALA A 44 3.10 -3.31 10.42
C ALA A 44 2.44 -3.87 11.70
N ILE A 45 2.97 -3.53 12.87
CA ILE A 45 2.39 -3.91 14.17
C ILE A 45 1.02 -3.28 14.37
N ASN A 46 0.89 -1.97 14.16
CA ASN A 46 -0.37 -1.25 14.41
C ASN A 46 -1.54 -1.83 13.60
N TYR A 47 -1.33 -2.10 12.31
CA TYR A 47 -2.40 -2.63 11.47
C TYR A 47 -2.65 -4.12 11.73
N ASP A 48 -1.67 -4.88 12.21
CA ASP A 48 -1.90 -6.23 12.74
C ASP A 48 -2.77 -6.21 14.00
N VAL A 49 -2.57 -5.26 14.92
CA VAL A 49 -3.44 -5.06 16.09
C VAL A 49 -4.87 -4.75 15.63
N VAL A 50 -5.06 -3.85 14.67
CA VAL A 50 -6.38 -3.53 14.10
C VAL A 50 -7.02 -4.79 13.50
N ARG A 51 -6.26 -5.54 12.68
CA ARG A 51 -6.72 -6.80 12.07
C ARG A 51 -7.18 -7.81 13.11
N ARG A 52 -6.33 -8.10 14.10
CA ARG A 52 -6.61 -9.06 15.17
C ARG A 52 -7.82 -8.65 15.99
N TYR A 53 -8.04 -7.36 16.20
CA TYR A 53 -9.22 -6.88 16.91
C TYR A 53 -10.50 -7.14 16.11
N PHE A 54 -10.50 -6.93 14.79
CA PHE A 54 -11.64 -7.30 13.94
C PHE A 54 -11.89 -8.80 13.92
N GLU A 55 -10.83 -9.61 13.76
CA GLU A 55 -10.92 -11.08 13.83
C GLU A 55 -11.51 -11.53 15.19
N TYR A 56 -11.05 -10.95 16.31
CA TYR A 56 -11.58 -11.21 17.65
C TYR A 56 -13.06 -10.86 17.80
N GLN A 57 -13.53 -9.80 17.12
CA GLN A 57 -14.93 -9.39 17.10
C GLN A 57 -15.79 -10.25 16.15
N GLY A 58 -15.25 -11.32 15.57
CA GLY A 58 -15.97 -12.27 14.73
C GLY A 58 -16.04 -11.90 13.25
N TYR A 59 -15.25 -10.93 12.80
CA TYR A 59 -15.18 -10.59 11.38
C TYR A 59 -14.21 -11.51 10.63
N GLU A 60 -14.56 -11.86 9.40
CA GLU A 60 -13.61 -12.35 8.41
C GLU A 60 -12.83 -11.14 7.85
N VAL A 61 -11.51 -11.15 8.00
CA VAL A 61 -10.66 -10.03 7.55
C VAL A 61 -9.80 -10.44 6.36
N ILE A 62 -10.02 -9.78 5.22
CA ILE A 62 -9.16 -9.86 4.05
C ILE A 62 -8.17 -8.70 4.15
N TYR A 63 -6.92 -8.99 4.49
CA TYR A 63 -5.87 -8.00 4.66
C TYR A 63 -4.87 -8.07 3.52
N VAL A 64 -4.74 -7.00 2.74
CA VAL A 64 -3.80 -6.87 1.62
C VAL A 64 -2.74 -5.83 1.96
N SER A 65 -1.48 -6.16 1.72
CA SER A 65 -0.35 -5.22 1.84
C SER A 65 0.64 -5.46 0.72
N ASN A 66 0.84 -4.49 -0.18
CA ASN A 66 1.71 -4.69 -1.34
C ASN A 66 3.20 -4.74 -0.97
N PHE A 67 4.04 -5.21 -1.89
CA PHE A 67 5.48 -4.91 -1.90
C PHE A 67 5.79 -4.01 -3.10
N THR A 68 6.45 -2.88 -2.83
CA THR A 68 6.91 -1.98 -3.89
C THR A 68 8.30 -2.42 -4.35
N ASP A 69 8.36 -3.14 -5.46
CA ASP A 69 9.57 -3.72 -6.06
C ASP A 69 9.90 -3.16 -7.45
N VAL A 70 9.23 -2.06 -7.83
CA VAL A 70 9.57 -1.20 -8.97
C VAL A 70 9.69 0.22 -8.43
N ASP A 71 10.91 0.68 -8.19
CA ASP A 71 11.22 1.98 -7.57
C ASP A 71 12.67 2.39 -7.87
N ASP A 72 12.93 3.69 -8.00
CA ASP A 72 14.27 4.23 -8.27
C ASP A 72 15.32 3.79 -7.22
N LYS A 73 14.89 3.59 -5.96
CA LYS A 73 15.78 3.09 -4.89
C LYS A 73 16.26 1.67 -5.16
N LEU A 74 15.42 0.81 -5.73
CA LEU A 74 15.85 -0.54 -6.11
C LEU A 74 16.82 -0.50 -7.29
N ILE A 75 16.57 0.37 -8.28
CA ILE A 75 17.47 0.54 -9.44
C ILE A 75 18.85 0.99 -8.96
N LYS A 76 18.90 2.00 -8.08
CA LYS A 76 20.15 2.47 -7.48
C LYS A 76 20.84 1.35 -6.70
N ARG A 77 20.10 0.59 -5.89
CA ARG A 77 20.65 -0.51 -5.10
C ARG A 77 21.21 -1.64 -5.97
N SER A 78 20.54 -1.94 -7.08
CA SER A 78 20.98 -2.89 -8.10
C SER A 78 22.33 -2.50 -8.70
N GLN A 79 22.52 -1.22 -9.01
CA GLN A 79 23.80 -0.70 -9.51
C GLN A 79 24.91 -0.76 -8.46
N GLU A 80 24.61 -0.41 -7.19
CA GLU A 80 25.59 -0.46 -6.09
C GLU A 80 26.08 -1.88 -5.79
N LEU A 81 25.16 -2.87 -5.85
CA LEU A 81 25.47 -4.27 -5.54
C LEU A 81 25.91 -5.08 -6.75
N ASN A 82 25.73 -4.55 -7.96
CA ASN A 82 25.87 -5.30 -9.21
C ASN A 82 25.03 -6.59 -9.22
N GLU A 83 23.78 -6.47 -8.76
CA GLU A 83 22.82 -7.57 -8.63
C GLU A 83 21.49 -7.19 -9.31
N PRO A 84 20.75 -8.13 -9.91
CA PRO A 84 19.43 -7.88 -10.49
C PRO A 84 18.41 -7.35 -9.47
N VAL A 85 17.54 -6.42 -9.88
CA VAL A 85 16.44 -5.88 -9.05
C VAL A 85 15.55 -6.98 -8.45
N PRO A 86 15.12 -8.03 -9.19
CA PRO A 86 14.30 -9.11 -8.61
C PRO A 86 14.99 -9.83 -7.45
N ASP A 87 16.28 -10.11 -7.56
CA ASP A 87 17.05 -10.83 -6.53
C ASP A 87 17.18 -9.98 -5.25
N ILE A 88 17.35 -8.67 -5.40
CA ILE A 88 17.38 -7.72 -4.29
C ILE A 88 16.00 -7.64 -3.62
N ALA A 89 14.93 -7.53 -4.41
CA ALA A 89 13.57 -7.50 -3.91
C ALA A 89 13.24 -8.78 -3.12
N ASP A 90 13.55 -9.96 -3.67
CA ASP A 90 13.30 -11.25 -3.04
C ASP A 90 14.04 -11.38 -1.70
N ARG A 91 15.31 -10.96 -1.67
CA ARG A 91 16.12 -10.92 -0.45
C ARG A 91 15.45 -10.08 0.64
N TYR A 92 14.99 -8.88 0.31
CA TYR A 92 14.42 -7.96 1.30
C TYR A 92 12.94 -8.25 1.61
N ILE A 93 12.19 -8.90 0.73
CA ILE A 93 10.88 -9.50 1.06
C ILE A 93 11.05 -10.59 2.11
N LYS A 94 12.02 -11.49 1.91
CA LYS A 94 12.34 -12.53 2.90
C LYS A 94 12.74 -11.93 4.25
N ALA A 95 13.66 -10.95 4.24
CA ALA A 95 14.07 -10.24 5.45
C ALA A 95 12.89 -9.52 6.13
N PHE A 96 12.01 -8.86 5.37
CA PHE A 96 10.80 -8.25 5.91
C PHE A 96 9.94 -9.27 6.65
N HIS A 97 9.69 -10.43 6.06
CA HIS A 97 8.89 -11.49 6.69
C HIS A 97 9.55 -12.04 7.96
N GLU A 98 10.87 -12.22 7.97
CA GLU A 98 11.63 -12.63 9.15
C GLU A 98 11.50 -11.58 10.27
N ASP A 99 11.74 -10.30 9.97
CA ASP A 99 11.73 -9.21 10.94
C ASP A 99 10.33 -8.99 11.55
N VAL A 100 9.28 -8.89 10.72
CA VAL A 100 7.92 -8.68 11.24
C VAL A 100 7.37 -9.96 11.90
N GLY A 101 7.80 -11.14 11.43
CA GLY A 101 7.48 -12.42 12.05
C GLY A 101 8.04 -12.54 13.46
N ALA A 102 9.29 -12.10 13.68
CA ALA A 102 9.90 -12.02 15.00
C ALA A 102 9.15 -11.06 15.95
N LEU A 103 8.43 -10.09 15.39
CA LEU A 103 7.53 -9.17 16.12
C LEU A 103 6.09 -9.71 16.27
N ASN A 104 5.85 -10.98 15.90
CA ASN A 104 4.54 -11.65 15.96
C ASN A 104 3.46 -10.99 15.09
N VAL A 105 3.86 -10.28 14.04
CA VAL A 105 2.93 -9.77 13.02
C VAL A 105 2.46 -10.94 12.16
N LYS A 106 1.13 -11.12 12.02
CA LYS A 106 0.61 -12.16 11.13
C LYS A 106 0.86 -11.76 9.67
N GLN A 107 1.17 -12.73 8.82
CA GLN A 107 1.23 -12.50 7.37
C GLN A 107 -0.12 -11.99 6.86
N ALA A 108 -0.06 -11.07 5.88
CA ALA A 108 -1.25 -10.57 5.19
C ALA A 108 -1.95 -11.70 4.43
N THR A 109 -3.24 -11.55 4.14
CA THR A 109 -3.98 -12.47 3.27
C THR A 109 -3.38 -12.51 1.86
N SER A 110 -2.86 -11.37 1.38
CA SER A 110 -2.11 -11.30 0.13
C SER A 110 -1.07 -10.17 0.15
N ASN A 111 0.08 -10.44 -0.46
CA ASN A 111 1.15 -9.48 -0.67
C ASN A 111 1.45 -9.28 -2.17
N PRO A 112 0.62 -8.51 -2.90
CA PRO A 112 0.83 -8.27 -4.33
C PRO A 112 2.13 -7.50 -4.57
N ARG A 113 2.84 -7.86 -5.62
CA ARG A 113 4.09 -7.23 -6.06
C ARG A 113 3.83 -6.34 -7.26
N VAL A 114 4.41 -5.15 -7.30
CA VAL A 114 4.18 -4.20 -8.41
C VAL A 114 4.59 -4.82 -9.74
N MET A 115 5.73 -5.50 -9.79
CA MET A 115 6.21 -6.14 -11.02
C MET A 115 5.23 -7.17 -11.61
N ASN A 116 4.38 -7.79 -10.79
CA ASN A 116 3.40 -8.79 -11.22
C ASN A 116 2.07 -8.18 -11.68
N HIS A 117 1.91 -6.86 -11.57
CA HIS A 117 0.68 -6.14 -11.90
C HIS A 117 0.91 -5.01 -12.93
N MET A 118 2.02 -5.07 -13.68
CA MET A 118 2.35 -4.03 -14.67
C MET A 118 1.29 -3.90 -15.76
N ASP A 119 0.73 -5.02 -16.23
CA ASP A 119 -0.35 -4.99 -17.23
C ASP A 119 -1.61 -4.31 -16.69
N ASP A 120 -1.99 -4.60 -15.43
CA ASP A 120 -3.12 -3.96 -14.76
C ASP A 120 -2.90 -2.44 -14.61
N ILE A 121 -1.68 -2.03 -14.22
CA ILE A 121 -1.31 -0.62 -14.05
C ILE A 121 -1.36 0.12 -15.40
N ILE A 122 -0.80 -0.48 -16.45
CA ILE A 122 -0.80 0.09 -17.80
C ILE A 122 -2.24 0.21 -18.32
N GLN A 123 -3.07 -0.80 -18.11
CA GLN A 123 -4.48 -0.77 -18.50
C GLN A 123 -5.26 0.33 -17.75
N PHE A 124 -5.07 0.46 -16.44
CA PHE A 124 -5.70 1.52 -15.66
C PHE A 124 -5.25 2.92 -16.11
N ILE A 125 -3.97 3.11 -16.43
CA ILE A 125 -3.47 4.39 -16.97
C ILE A 125 -4.11 4.69 -18.33
N LYS A 126 -4.27 3.69 -19.21
CA LYS A 126 -4.95 3.87 -20.50
C LYS A 126 -6.39 4.33 -20.31
N GLU A 127 -7.15 3.71 -19.41
CA GLU A 127 -8.51 4.12 -19.08
C GLU A 127 -8.57 5.58 -18.60
N LEU A 128 -7.63 5.99 -17.74
CA LEU A 128 -7.54 7.39 -17.31
C LEU A 128 -7.22 8.34 -18.46
N VAL A 129 -6.42 7.94 -19.44
CA VAL A 129 -6.15 8.75 -20.65
C VAL A 129 -7.39 8.84 -21.53
N ASP A 130 -8.08 7.72 -21.77
CA ASP A 130 -9.29 7.65 -22.61
C ASP A 130 -10.43 8.48 -22.02
N GLU A 131 -10.60 8.44 -20.69
CA GLU A 131 -11.54 9.29 -19.97
C GLU A 131 -11.06 10.75 -19.84
N GLY A 132 -9.84 11.06 -20.28
CA GLY A 132 -9.21 12.36 -20.25
C GLY A 132 -8.83 12.86 -18.85
N TYR A 133 -8.72 11.96 -17.86
CA TYR A 133 -8.16 12.20 -16.53
C TYR A 133 -6.64 12.16 -16.50
N ALA A 134 -5.99 11.61 -17.52
CA ALA A 134 -4.54 11.62 -17.70
C ALA A 134 -4.15 12.19 -19.07
N TYR A 135 -2.86 12.47 -19.26
CA TYR A 135 -2.30 12.93 -20.53
C TYR A 135 -0.82 12.59 -20.65
N GLU A 136 -0.38 12.32 -21.88
CA GLU A 136 1.04 12.15 -22.20
C GLU A 136 1.73 13.51 -22.33
N SER A 137 2.99 13.57 -21.89
CA SER A 137 3.86 14.72 -22.06
C SER A 137 5.32 14.30 -21.91
N GLY A 138 6.08 14.37 -23.00
CA GLY A 138 7.53 14.15 -22.95
C GLY A 138 7.92 12.71 -22.64
N GLY A 139 7.10 11.73 -23.04
CA GLY A 139 7.33 10.32 -22.80
C GLY A 139 6.74 9.77 -21.49
N ASP A 140 6.27 10.66 -20.60
CA ASP A 140 5.58 10.29 -19.35
C ASP A 140 4.07 10.47 -19.48
N VAL A 141 3.31 9.83 -18.58
CA VAL A 141 1.85 10.02 -18.43
C VAL A 141 1.54 10.67 -17.08
N TYR A 142 0.84 11.80 -17.10
CA TYR A 142 0.50 12.60 -15.93
C TYR A 142 -1.01 12.59 -15.64
N PHE A 143 -1.39 12.58 -14.36
CA PHE A 143 -2.78 12.70 -13.93
C PHE A 143 -3.22 14.16 -13.81
N ARG A 144 -4.38 14.52 -14.39
CA ARG A 144 -5.01 15.85 -14.35
C ARG A 144 -5.75 16.07 -13.03
N THR A 145 -5.02 16.47 -12.00
CA THR A 145 -5.58 16.74 -10.66
C THR A 145 -6.78 17.71 -10.68
N ARG A 146 -6.75 18.75 -11.53
CA ARG A 146 -7.84 19.74 -11.68
C ARG A 146 -9.14 19.16 -12.24
N LYS A 147 -9.09 18.02 -12.96
CA LYS A 147 -10.28 17.36 -13.51
C LYS A 147 -11.03 16.55 -12.43
N PHE A 148 -10.32 16.12 -11.39
CA PHE A 148 -10.91 15.36 -10.30
C PHE A 148 -11.36 16.30 -9.17
N GLU A 149 -12.66 16.57 -9.09
CA GLU A 149 -13.24 17.42 -8.05
C GLU A 149 -12.92 16.96 -6.61
N GLY A 150 -12.66 15.66 -6.43
CA GLY A 150 -12.28 15.07 -5.15
C GLY A 150 -10.82 15.31 -4.73
N TYR A 151 -10.01 15.96 -5.56
CA TYR A 151 -8.58 16.08 -5.32
C TYR A 151 -8.30 16.88 -4.04
N GLY A 152 -7.49 16.30 -3.15
CA GLY A 152 -7.10 16.94 -1.88
C GLY A 152 -8.02 16.69 -0.69
N LYS A 153 -9.17 16.01 -0.84
CA LYS A 153 -10.10 15.73 0.28
C LYS A 153 -9.48 14.98 1.47
N ILE A 154 -8.42 14.20 1.24
CA ILE A 154 -7.74 13.39 2.28
C ILE A 154 -6.53 14.13 2.91
N LYS A 155 -6.19 15.35 2.46
CA LYS A 155 -5.02 16.08 2.99
C LYS A 155 -5.25 16.59 4.42
N SER A 156 -4.25 16.40 5.28
CA SER A 156 -4.15 17.01 6.62
C SER A 156 -3.50 18.39 6.60
N SER A 157 -2.80 18.76 5.52
CA SER A 157 -2.12 20.06 5.36
C SER A 157 -2.75 20.90 4.23
N VAL A 158 -3.02 22.16 4.55
CA VAL A 158 -3.29 23.23 3.57
C VAL A 158 -2.08 23.32 2.65
N ILE A 159 -2.29 23.32 1.34
CA ILE A 159 -1.24 23.72 0.39
C ILE A 159 -0.98 25.19 0.71
N LYS A 160 0.16 25.49 1.35
CA LYS A 160 0.67 26.87 1.44
C LYS A 160 1.14 27.31 0.06
#